data_AF-A0A3C0W2V8-F1
#
_entry.id   AF-A0A3C0W2V8-F1
#
_cell.length_a   1.000
_cell.length_b   1.000
_cell.length_c   1.000
_cell.angle_alpha   90.00
_cell.angle_beta   90.00
_cell.angle_gamma   90.00
#
_symmetry.space_group_name_H-M   'P 1'
#
loop_
_entity.id
_entity.type
_entity.pdbx_description
1 polymer ?
#
loop_
_entity_poly.entity_id
_entity_poly.type
_entity_poly.pdbx_seq_one_letter_code
_entity_poly.pdbx_strand_id
1 'polypeptide(L)'
;FAAAQLQADKNDVDTRLSQVAETTAAMMDDLKVRPALAEVIKQLIAAGNVVAYLPQDRAPRVYRIDQFVLKRDNYGQFTDIIIQEKVWPSTLPEAVRTALGVKLDPNTDEKQIDVYTVVEQRDGKVTHWQEIEGKEVPGSKSDPIPTDQAGWLAPRWTVVPGSDYGRSHVTEYLGDLLSMDDNYKAITQFAAIASRVVTVVNPNSSLDVAELAAAESGDYIYGEPDTIQTLGLNKSQDFAVIKDVTATIEARVKEAFLVANYRDAERVTAEEIRSQSEELENGLGGTFSVLASELQQPIAARYLYVAAQRKLIPAIPEGIRPKIVTGLAALGRAAEVNRLRTFAADAIQILTPQVFASLVNAPAFLSRLGNEHGVSSLETLLKTEDQMAQEQQQAMAQQAMQAATPAIAEAAIGAATQDPNQGT
;
A
#
# COMPACT_ATOMS: atom_id res chain seq x y z
N PHE A 1 -6.46 22.73 -35.97
CA PHE A 1 -5.53 21.72 -36.51
C PHE A 1 -4.38 21.41 -35.53
N ALA A 2 -3.61 22.39 -35.05
CA ALA A 2 -2.53 22.13 -34.07
C ALA A 2 -2.99 21.57 -32.70
N ALA A 3 -4.16 21.99 -32.19
CA ALA A 3 -4.66 21.51 -30.89
C ALA A 3 -5.16 20.05 -30.91
N ALA A 4 -5.65 19.57 -32.07
CA ALA A 4 -6.13 18.21 -32.25
C ALA A 4 -4.95 17.22 -32.42
N GLN A 5 -3.90 17.63 -33.13
CA GLN A 5 -2.64 16.87 -33.18
C GLN A 5 -1.97 16.80 -31.81
N LEU A 6 -1.91 17.91 -31.05
CA LEU A 6 -1.41 17.87 -29.68
C LEU A 6 -2.26 16.98 -28.74
N GLN A 7 -3.57 16.89 -28.96
CA GLN A 7 -4.45 16.01 -28.17
C GLN A 7 -4.32 14.54 -28.56
N ALA A 8 -4.10 14.22 -29.84
CA ALA A 8 -3.79 12.87 -30.30
C ALA A 8 -2.41 12.41 -29.78
N ASP A 9 -1.40 13.28 -29.86
CA ASP A 9 -0.07 13.03 -29.29
C ASP A 9 -0.14 12.88 -27.76
N LYS A 10 -0.98 13.67 -27.09
CA LYS A 10 -1.16 13.57 -25.63
C LYS A 10 -1.81 12.25 -25.22
N ASN A 11 -2.83 11.77 -25.95
CA ASN A 11 -3.45 10.48 -25.65
C ASN A 11 -2.48 9.30 -25.88
N ASP A 12 -1.64 9.34 -26.93
CA ASP A 12 -0.56 8.34 -27.13
C ASP A 12 0.48 8.41 -26.00
N VAL A 13 0.91 9.62 -25.61
CA VAL A 13 1.83 9.82 -24.48
C VAL A 13 1.23 9.31 -23.16
N ASP A 14 -0.03 9.59 -22.86
CA ASP A 14 -0.71 9.13 -21.65
C ASP A 14 -0.82 7.59 -21.63
N THR A 15 -1.06 6.98 -22.79
CA THR A 15 -1.12 5.52 -22.93
C THR A 15 0.26 4.88 -22.68
N ARG A 16 1.33 5.47 -23.24
CA ARG A 16 2.71 5.04 -22.98
C ARG A 16 3.11 5.24 -21.52
N LEU A 17 2.71 6.34 -20.89
CA LEU A 17 2.96 6.58 -19.46
C LEU A 17 2.24 5.56 -18.57
N SER A 18 1.04 5.11 -18.96
CA SER A 18 0.35 4.00 -18.27
C SER A 18 1.13 2.69 -18.38
N GLN A 19 1.60 2.34 -19.58
CA GLN A 19 2.43 1.15 -19.80
C GLN A 19 3.74 1.20 -19.01
N VAL A 20 4.37 2.38 -18.93
CA VAL A 20 5.58 2.62 -18.09
C VAL A 20 5.27 2.36 -16.61
N ALA A 21 4.13 2.84 -16.11
CA ALA A 21 3.73 2.64 -14.72
C ALA A 21 3.48 1.15 -14.41
N GLU A 22 2.76 0.44 -15.29
CA GLU A 22 2.50 -1.00 -15.15
C GLU A 22 3.78 -1.84 -15.18
N THR A 23 4.67 -1.55 -16.14
CA THR A 23 5.96 -2.25 -16.25
C THR A 23 6.83 -2.02 -15.03
N THR A 24 6.81 -0.79 -14.49
CA THR A 24 7.55 -0.44 -13.26
C THR A 24 6.95 -1.14 -12.05
N ALA A 25 5.62 -1.23 -11.95
CA ALA A 25 4.95 -1.95 -10.86
C ALA A 25 5.27 -3.45 -10.88
N ALA A 26 5.25 -4.09 -12.07
CA ALA A 26 5.65 -5.49 -12.22
C ALA A 26 7.10 -5.73 -11.77
N MET A 27 8.03 -4.84 -12.14
CA MET A 27 9.42 -4.90 -11.66
C MET A 27 9.53 -4.79 -10.13
N MET A 28 8.72 -3.94 -9.51
CA MET A 28 8.74 -3.80 -8.04
C MET A 28 8.31 -5.10 -7.34
N ASP A 29 7.37 -5.84 -7.92
CA ASP A 29 6.98 -7.14 -7.39
C ASP A 29 8.09 -8.18 -7.57
N ASP A 30 8.78 -8.21 -8.73
CA ASP A 30 9.94 -9.08 -8.98
C ASP A 30 11.10 -8.83 -8.00
N LEU A 31 11.35 -7.56 -7.68
CA LEU A 31 12.39 -7.15 -6.73
C LEU A 31 11.96 -7.31 -5.25
N LYS A 32 10.80 -7.90 -4.98
CA LYS A 32 10.27 -8.13 -3.62
C LYS A 32 10.19 -6.84 -2.80
N VAL A 33 9.80 -5.75 -3.44
CA VAL A 33 9.72 -4.42 -2.79
C VAL A 33 8.58 -4.39 -1.77
N ARG A 34 7.45 -5.01 -2.09
CA ARG A 34 6.25 -5.01 -1.25
C ARG A 34 6.48 -5.63 0.16
N PRO A 35 7.10 -6.81 0.31
CA PRO A 35 7.47 -7.32 1.63
C PRO A 35 8.37 -6.38 2.43
N ALA A 36 9.35 -5.75 1.77
CA ALA A 36 10.24 -4.81 2.45
C ALA A 36 9.52 -3.53 2.89
N LEU A 37 8.59 -3.01 2.07
CA LEU A 37 7.76 -1.87 2.44
C LEU A 37 6.82 -2.19 3.60
N ALA A 38 6.30 -3.41 3.69
CA ALA A 38 5.52 -3.83 4.85
C ALA A 38 6.34 -3.77 6.14
N GLU A 39 7.63 -4.14 6.09
CA GLU A 39 8.54 -4.01 7.23
C GLU A 39 8.86 -2.54 7.55
N VAL A 40 9.10 -1.70 6.52
CA VAL A 40 9.28 -0.25 6.66
C VAL A 40 8.09 0.37 7.39
N ILE A 41 6.86 0.05 6.98
CA ILE A 41 5.63 0.58 7.59
C ILE A 41 5.50 0.11 9.06
N LYS A 42 5.73 -1.18 9.35
CA LYS A 42 5.72 -1.69 10.72
C LYS A 42 6.73 -0.95 11.60
N GLN A 43 7.95 -0.74 11.11
CA GLN A 43 8.99 -0.04 11.84
C GLN A 43 8.66 1.45 12.03
N LEU A 44 8.02 2.10 11.05
CA LEU A 44 7.54 3.47 11.18
C LEU A 44 6.44 3.60 12.23
N ILE A 45 5.48 2.68 12.27
CA ILE A 45 4.40 2.69 13.28
C ILE A 45 5.00 2.50 14.69
N ALA A 46 5.93 1.56 14.86
CA ALA A 46 6.51 1.23 16.16
C ALA A 46 7.57 2.25 16.63
N ALA A 47 8.57 2.55 15.80
CA ALA A 47 9.75 3.35 16.16
C ALA A 47 9.74 4.77 15.57
N GLY A 48 8.83 5.08 14.64
CA GLY A 48 8.67 6.42 14.06
C GLY A 48 9.66 6.74 12.95
N ASN A 49 10.76 5.99 12.87
CA ASN A 49 11.87 6.24 11.95
C ASN A 49 12.42 4.91 11.43
N VAL A 50 12.81 4.92 10.17
CA VAL A 50 13.47 3.79 9.50
C VAL A 50 14.29 4.35 8.35
N VAL A 51 15.42 3.70 8.05
CA VAL A 51 16.17 3.97 6.82
C VAL A 51 15.99 2.79 5.89
N ALA A 52 15.67 3.04 4.63
CA ALA A 52 15.59 2.02 3.61
C ALA A 52 16.55 2.34 2.46
N TYR A 53 17.25 1.31 1.99
CA TYR A 53 18.04 1.37 0.77
C TYR A 53 17.34 0.55 -0.32
N LEU A 54 17.09 1.18 -1.45
CA LEU A 54 16.51 0.59 -2.65
C LEU A 54 17.63 0.38 -3.69
N PRO A 55 18.37 -0.75 -3.63
CA PRO A 55 19.36 -1.06 -4.64
C PRO A 55 18.71 -1.34 -6.00
N GLN A 56 19.49 -1.25 -7.07
CA GLN A 56 18.98 -1.44 -8.43
C GLN A 56 18.64 -2.92 -8.72
N ASP A 57 19.41 -3.86 -8.17
CA ASP A 57 19.40 -5.27 -8.60
C ASP A 57 18.96 -6.31 -7.57
N ARG A 58 18.65 -5.89 -6.35
CA ARG A 58 18.29 -6.79 -5.27
C ARG A 58 17.13 -6.25 -4.45
N ALA A 59 16.65 -7.08 -3.52
CA ALA A 59 15.61 -6.67 -2.60
C ALA A 59 16.04 -5.43 -1.79
N PRO A 60 15.09 -4.54 -1.46
CA PRO A 60 15.35 -3.44 -0.53
C PRO A 60 15.95 -3.91 0.79
N ARG A 61 16.87 -3.10 1.33
CA ARG A 61 17.40 -3.30 2.68
C ARG A 61 16.72 -2.30 3.60
N VAL A 62 16.30 -2.77 4.77
CA VAL A 62 15.63 -1.97 5.80
C VAL A 62 16.53 -1.95 7.02
N TYR A 63 16.80 -0.76 7.54
CA TYR A 63 17.63 -0.53 8.71
C TYR A 63 16.76 0.05 9.83
N ARG A 64 16.79 -0.62 10.98
CA ARG A 64 16.03 -0.23 12.16
C ARG A 64 16.74 0.91 12.90
N ILE A 65 15.99 1.61 13.77
CA ILE A 65 16.48 2.78 14.50
C ILE A 65 17.73 2.50 15.37
N ASP A 66 17.94 1.25 15.81
CA ASP A 66 19.13 0.82 16.57
C ASP A 66 20.40 0.72 15.71
N GLN A 67 20.25 0.72 14.38
CA GLN A 67 21.33 0.48 13.44
C GLN A 67 21.81 1.75 12.73
N PHE A 68 21.16 2.90 12.92
CA PHE A 68 21.57 4.10 12.21
C PHE A 68 21.45 5.37 13.06
N VAL A 69 22.28 6.34 12.72
CA VAL A 69 22.15 7.73 13.13
C VAL A 69 21.96 8.60 11.90
N LEU A 70 21.17 9.66 12.05
CA LEU A 70 20.78 10.51 10.93
C LEU A 70 20.88 11.98 11.34
N LYS A 71 21.19 12.85 10.38
CA LYS A 71 21.15 14.30 10.54
C LYS A 71 20.36 14.92 9.41
N ARG A 72 19.52 15.91 9.69
CA ARG A 72 18.72 16.65 8.70
C ARG A 72 19.09 18.12 8.63
N ASP A 73 18.73 18.72 7.51
CA ASP A 73 18.73 20.16 7.35
C ASP A 73 17.42 20.79 7.88
N ASN A 74 17.35 22.12 7.83
CA ASN A 74 16.17 22.87 8.26
C ASN A 74 14.91 22.60 7.41
N TYR A 75 15.07 22.04 6.20
CA TYR A 75 13.97 21.67 5.31
C TYR A 75 13.53 20.22 5.51
N GLY A 76 14.19 19.48 6.41
CA GLY A 76 13.88 18.09 6.73
C GLY A 76 14.46 17.06 5.77
N GLN A 77 15.34 17.44 4.84
CA GLN A 77 16.10 16.47 4.03
C GLN A 77 17.28 15.93 4.85
N PHE A 78 17.62 14.66 4.65
CA PHE A 78 18.80 14.10 5.32
C PHE A 78 20.08 14.69 4.70
N THR A 79 21.05 15.01 5.55
CA THR A 79 22.40 15.42 5.15
C THR A 79 23.36 14.25 5.29
N ASP A 80 23.36 13.62 6.46
CA ASP A 80 24.27 12.52 6.79
C ASP A 80 23.46 11.35 7.38
N ILE A 81 23.75 10.14 6.92
CA ILE A 81 23.25 8.90 7.52
C ILE A 81 24.45 7.99 7.75
N ILE A 82 24.59 7.50 8.98
CA ILE A 82 25.62 6.51 9.33
C ILE A 82 24.90 5.27 9.80
N ILE A 83 25.13 4.16 9.12
CA ILE A 83 24.53 2.85 9.42
C ILE A 83 25.62 1.96 9.98
N GLN A 84 25.34 1.25 11.07
CA GLN A 84 26.20 0.24 11.67
C GLN A 84 25.60 -1.14 11.44
N GLU A 85 26.35 -2.00 10.75
CA GLU A 85 26.00 -3.40 10.54
C GLU A 85 27.04 -4.31 11.20
N LYS A 86 26.59 -5.36 11.87
CA LYS A 86 27.46 -6.39 12.42
C LYS A 86 27.58 -7.54 11.45
N VAL A 87 28.78 -7.79 10.98
CA VAL A 87 29.07 -8.91 10.06
C VAL A 87 30.13 -9.82 10.64
N TRP A 88 30.10 -11.08 10.20
CA TRP A 88 31.15 -12.03 10.49
C TRP A 88 32.30 -11.81 9.50
N PRO A 89 33.56 -11.70 9.94
CA PRO A 89 34.72 -11.61 9.06
C PRO A 89 34.75 -12.64 7.92
N SER A 90 34.21 -13.83 8.15
CA SER A 90 34.12 -14.95 7.21
C SER A 90 33.23 -14.66 6.00
N THR A 91 32.23 -13.79 6.13
CA THR A 91 31.33 -13.40 5.04
C THR A 91 31.90 -12.28 4.17
N LEU A 92 32.98 -11.61 4.60
CA LEU A 92 33.62 -10.56 3.83
C LEU A 92 34.46 -11.12 2.67
N PRO A 93 34.46 -10.46 1.50
CA PRO A 93 35.35 -10.80 0.39
C PRO A 93 36.83 -10.78 0.82
N GLU A 94 37.63 -11.71 0.29
CA GLU A 94 39.04 -11.85 0.66
C GLU A 94 39.88 -10.59 0.39
N ALA A 95 39.56 -9.86 -0.68
CA ALA A 95 40.17 -8.56 -0.99
C ALA A 95 39.95 -7.52 0.12
N VAL A 96 38.75 -7.50 0.71
CA VAL A 96 38.38 -6.59 1.81
C VAL A 96 39.09 -7.01 3.09
N ARG A 97 39.13 -8.31 3.40
CA ARG A 97 39.87 -8.84 4.56
C ARG A 97 41.37 -8.50 4.51
N THR A 98 41.96 -8.65 3.33
CA THR A 98 43.39 -8.40 3.10
C THR A 98 43.71 -6.91 3.21
N ALA A 99 42.88 -6.05 2.63
CA ALA A 99 43.06 -4.59 2.69
C ALA A 99 42.93 -4.03 4.12
N LEU A 100 42.03 -4.62 4.92
CA LEU A 100 41.78 -4.18 6.30
C LEU A 100 42.74 -4.80 7.31
N GLY A 101 43.39 -5.92 6.95
CA GLY A 101 44.31 -6.66 7.82
C GLY A 101 43.60 -7.60 8.80
N VAL A 102 42.33 -7.95 8.52
CA VAL A 102 41.51 -8.82 9.38
C VAL A 102 41.97 -10.26 9.20
N LYS A 103 42.67 -10.79 10.22
CA LYS A 103 43.10 -12.20 10.24
C LYS A 103 41.98 -13.07 10.81
N LEU A 104 41.54 -14.07 10.04
CA LEU A 104 40.76 -15.17 10.58
C LEU A 104 41.70 -16.09 11.33
N ASP A 105 41.56 -16.16 12.64
CA ASP A 105 42.22 -17.19 13.45
C ASP A 105 41.31 -18.43 13.49
N PRO A 106 41.70 -19.55 12.86
CA PRO A 106 40.86 -20.76 12.82
C PRO A 106 40.66 -21.43 14.18
N ASN A 107 41.38 -20.99 15.23
CA ASN A 107 41.31 -21.57 16.58
C ASN A 107 40.51 -20.73 17.59
N THR A 108 39.96 -19.59 17.19
CA THR A 108 39.20 -18.71 18.10
C THR A 108 37.77 -18.54 17.59
N ASP A 109 36.81 -18.49 18.50
CA ASP A 109 35.43 -18.10 18.16
C ASP A 109 35.45 -16.75 17.44
N GLU A 110 34.85 -16.73 16.25
CA GLU A 110 34.82 -15.57 15.40
C GLU A 110 34.12 -14.40 16.13
N LYS A 111 34.67 -13.19 16.06
CA LYS A 111 34.02 -12.00 16.62
C LYS A 111 33.39 -11.20 15.49
N GLN A 112 32.17 -10.74 15.73
CA GLN A 112 31.50 -9.83 14.79
C GLN A 112 32.28 -8.51 14.72
N ILE A 113 32.42 -8.01 13.50
CA ILE A 113 33.03 -6.71 13.21
C ILE A 113 31.94 -5.74 12.78
N ASP A 114 32.13 -4.47 13.14
CA ASP A 114 31.23 -3.38 12.78
C ASP A 114 31.62 -2.82 11.41
N VAL A 115 30.69 -2.87 10.47
CA VAL A 115 30.77 -2.22 9.16
C VAL A 115 29.92 -0.98 9.20
N TYR A 116 30.54 0.17 8.98
CA TYR A 116 29.84 1.43 8.85
C TYR A 116 29.53 1.70 7.38
N THR A 117 28.30 2.07 7.06
CA THR A 117 27.94 2.64 5.75
C THR A 117 27.61 4.09 5.97
N VAL A 118 28.40 4.98 5.37
CA VAL A 118 28.20 6.43 5.43
C VAL A 118 27.50 6.86 4.16
N VAL A 119 26.42 7.62 4.30
CA VAL A 119 25.66 8.22 3.20
C VAL A 119 25.64 9.71 3.43
N GLU A 120 26.23 10.46 2.51
CA GLU A 120 26.33 11.91 2.58
C GLU A 120 25.62 12.54 1.39
N GLN A 121 24.75 13.51 1.67
CA GLN A 121 24.06 14.35 0.70
C GLN A 121 24.68 15.76 0.70
N ARG A 122 25.31 16.14 -0.42
CA ARG A 122 25.85 17.48 -0.69
C ARG A 122 25.36 17.96 -2.05
N ASP A 123 24.92 19.21 -2.14
CA ASP A 123 24.52 19.87 -3.40
C ASP A 123 23.50 19.07 -4.25
N GLY A 124 22.56 18.38 -3.58
CA GLY A 124 21.53 17.56 -4.25
C GLY A 124 22.06 16.25 -4.86
N LYS A 125 23.28 15.85 -4.51
CA LYS A 125 23.87 14.56 -4.86
C LYS A 125 24.20 13.79 -3.59
N VAL A 126 24.00 12.48 -3.65
CA VAL A 126 24.26 11.52 -2.60
C VAL A 126 25.47 10.69 -2.99
N THR A 127 26.41 10.59 -2.06
CA THR A 127 27.53 9.65 -2.12
C THR A 127 27.42 8.69 -0.95
N HIS A 128 27.76 7.42 -1.15
CA HIS A 128 27.85 6.46 -0.06
C HIS A 128 29.11 5.61 -0.18
N TRP A 129 29.69 5.24 0.95
CA TRP A 129 30.84 4.34 1.01
C TRP A 129 30.76 3.50 2.28
N GLN A 130 31.60 2.47 2.36
CA GLN A 130 31.69 1.61 3.53
C GLN A 130 33.04 1.78 4.22
N GLU A 131 33.03 1.68 5.54
CA GLU A 131 34.19 1.83 6.40
C GLU A 131 34.21 0.72 7.45
N ILE A 132 35.38 0.14 7.68
CA ILE A 132 35.61 -0.89 8.70
C ILE A 132 36.84 -0.48 9.49
N GLU A 133 36.73 -0.41 10.82
CA GLU A 133 37.83 -0.03 11.73
C GLU A 133 38.60 1.26 11.33
N GLY A 134 37.89 2.30 10.87
CA GLY A 134 38.54 3.57 10.49
C GLY A 134 39.08 3.61 9.05
N LYS A 135 38.91 2.53 8.27
CA LYS A 135 39.44 2.40 6.92
C LYS A 135 38.32 2.22 5.90
N GLU A 136 38.36 3.03 4.85
CA GLU A 136 37.45 2.92 3.72
C GLU A 136 37.65 1.57 3.01
N VAL A 137 36.54 0.88 2.73
CA VAL A 137 36.54 -0.38 1.99
C VAL A 137 36.82 -0.06 0.51
N PRO A 138 37.89 -0.63 -0.09
CA PRO A 138 38.24 -0.34 -1.48
C PRO A 138 37.10 -0.67 -2.45
N GLY A 139 36.75 0.28 -3.31
CA GLY A 139 35.68 0.11 -4.30
C GLY A 139 34.25 0.21 -3.75
N SER A 140 34.08 0.55 -2.46
CA SER A 140 32.75 0.73 -1.86
C SER A 140 32.13 2.09 -2.13
N LYS A 141 32.96 3.08 -2.52
CA LYS A 141 32.52 4.45 -2.76
C LYS A 141 31.73 4.57 -4.05
N SER A 142 30.50 5.06 -3.92
CA SER A 142 29.66 5.38 -5.07
C SER A 142 30.07 6.71 -5.69
N ASP A 143 29.85 6.83 -6.99
CA ASP A 143 29.84 8.13 -7.65
C ASP A 143 28.73 9.03 -7.06
N PRO A 144 28.83 10.36 -7.18
CA PRO A 144 27.78 11.28 -6.77
C PRO A 144 26.51 11.10 -7.62
N ILE A 145 25.45 10.54 -7.02
CA ILE A 145 24.18 10.26 -7.69
C ILE A 145 23.14 11.31 -7.25
N PRO A 146 22.30 11.86 -8.14
CA PRO A 146 21.20 12.74 -7.75
C PRO A 146 20.31 12.14 -6.63
N THR A 147 19.84 12.95 -5.69
CA THR A 147 19.08 12.48 -4.50
C THR A 147 17.86 11.62 -4.87
N ASP A 148 17.12 12.00 -5.90
CA ASP A 148 15.95 11.27 -6.42
C ASP A 148 16.30 9.89 -7.00
N GLN A 149 17.55 9.72 -7.43
CA GLN A 149 18.06 8.51 -8.05
C GLN A 149 18.86 7.65 -7.08
N ALA A 150 19.32 8.17 -5.95
CA ALA A 150 20.24 7.46 -5.04
C ALA A 150 19.63 6.22 -4.37
N GLY A 151 18.30 6.20 -4.19
CA GLY A 151 17.58 5.08 -3.58
C GLY A 151 17.73 4.98 -2.05
N TRP A 152 18.26 6.02 -1.41
CA TRP A 152 18.29 6.14 0.05
C TRP A 152 17.06 6.88 0.54
N LEU A 153 16.33 6.26 1.47
CA LEU A 153 15.09 6.77 2.03
C LEU A 153 15.21 6.84 3.55
N ALA A 154 14.80 7.96 4.12
CA ALA A 154 14.67 8.13 5.57
C ALA A 154 13.29 8.74 5.87
N PRO A 155 12.20 7.98 5.70
CA PRO A 155 10.85 8.44 6.02
C PRO A 155 10.66 8.62 7.54
N ARG A 156 9.77 9.53 7.90
CA ARG A 156 9.28 9.74 9.28
C ARG A 156 7.80 9.45 9.34
N TRP A 157 7.34 8.94 10.49
CA TRP A 157 5.90 8.81 10.76
C TRP A 157 5.29 10.19 11.02
N THR A 158 5.56 10.78 12.20
CA THR A 158 5.16 12.17 12.51
C THR A 158 6.37 13.10 12.44
N VAL A 159 6.29 14.16 11.65
CA VAL A 159 7.36 15.17 11.53
C VAL A 159 7.37 16.09 12.75
N VAL A 160 8.53 16.19 13.42
CA VAL A 160 8.76 17.17 14.49
C VAL A 160 9.68 18.27 13.96
N PRO A 161 9.23 19.54 13.91
CA PRO A 161 10.06 20.65 13.44
C PRO A 161 11.37 20.77 14.24
N GLY A 162 12.49 20.91 13.54
CA GLY A 162 13.82 21.05 14.17
C GLY A 162 14.39 19.76 14.77
N SER A 163 13.73 18.61 14.57
CA SER A 163 14.24 17.30 15.01
C SER A 163 14.72 16.48 13.81
N ASP A 164 15.86 15.82 13.97
CA ASP A 164 16.38 14.84 13.02
C ASP A 164 15.45 13.62 12.91
N TYR A 165 14.79 13.26 14.02
CA TYR A 165 13.92 12.10 14.13
C TYR A 165 12.44 12.50 14.25
N GLY A 166 11.56 11.71 13.64
CA GLY A 166 10.12 11.76 13.83
C GLY A 166 9.66 11.02 15.10
N ARG A 167 8.37 11.15 15.41
CA ARG A 167 7.69 10.41 16.49
C ARG A 167 6.89 9.24 15.94
N SER A 168 6.76 8.17 16.71
CA SER A 168 6.01 6.98 16.31
C SER A 168 4.55 7.07 16.73
N HIS A 169 3.67 6.41 15.97
CA HIS A 169 2.25 6.27 16.31
C HIS A 169 2.07 5.66 17.69
N VAL A 170 2.84 4.61 17.99
CA VAL A 170 2.80 3.91 19.28
C VAL A 170 3.18 4.84 20.44
N THR A 171 4.11 5.78 20.22
CA THR A 171 4.51 6.73 21.26
C THR A 171 3.39 7.70 21.61
N GLU A 172 2.56 8.09 20.64
CA GLU A 172 1.44 9.02 20.86
C GLU A 172 0.37 8.40 21.78
N TYR A 173 0.16 7.08 21.70
CA TYR A 173 -0.81 6.33 22.50
C TYR A 173 -0.18 5.47 23.61
N LEU A 174 1.10 5.70 23.93
CA LEU A 174 1.86 4.86 24.87
C LEU A 174 1.19 4.76 26.25
N GLY A 175 0.59 5.86 26.72
CA GLY A 175 -0.08 5.89 28.03
C GLY A 175 -1.26 4.94 28.12
N ASP A 176 -2.08 4.86 27.06
CA ASP A 176 -3.22 3.94 26.98
C ASP A 176 -2.73 2.49 26.84
N LEU A 177 -1.71 2.25 26.02
CA LEU A 177 -1.15 0.90 25.81
C LEU A 177 -0.56 0.30 27.10
N LEU A 178 0.21 1.09 27.86
CA LEU A 178 0.76 0.66 29.15
C LEU A 178 -0.34 0.39 30.18
N SER A 179 -1.32 1.30 30.28
CA SER A 179 -2.45 1.14 31.20
C SER A 179 -3.28 -0.10 30.84
N MET A 180 -3.45 -0.37 29.56
CA MET A 180 -4.16 -1.54 29.06
C MET A 180 -3.42 -2.85 29.39
N ASP A 181 -2.09 -2.90 29.23
CA ASP A 181 -1.27 -4.07 29.57
C ASP A 181 -1.33 -4.39 31.08
N ASP A 182 -1.18 -3.36 31.93
CA ASP A 182 -1.30 -3.50 33.38
C ASP A 182 -2.68 -4.01 33.81
N ASN A 183 -3.75 -3.47 33.19
CA ASN A 183 -5.11 -3.90 33.46
C ASN A 183 -5.38 -5.34 33.01
N TYR A 184 -4.92 -5.74 31.81
CA TYR A 184 -5.06 -7.12 31.33
C TYR A 184 -4.32 -8.09 32.24
N LYS A 185 -3.09 -7.75 32.65
CA LYS A 185 -2.35 -8.56 33.63
C LYS A 185 -3.12 -8.76 34.93
N ALA A 186 -3.73 -7.71 35.47
CA ALA A 186 -4.56 -7.80 36.67
C ALA A 186 -5.82 -8.65 36.46
N ILE A 187 -6.51 -8.49 35.31
CA ILE A 187 -7.69 -9.29 34.93
C ILE A 187 -7.34 -10.77 34.82
N THR A 188 -6.24 -11.11 34.14
CA THR A 188 -5.79 -12.50 33.98
C THR A 188 -5.42 -13.12 35.33
N GLN A 189 -4.75 -12.37 36.21
CA GLN A 189 -4.44 -12.82 37.57
C GLN A 189 -5.71 -13.04 38.40
N PHE A 190 -6.68 -12.13 38.32
CA PHE A 190 -7.97 -12.29 38.98
C PHE A 190 -8.70 -13.54 38.49
N ALA A 191 -8.75 -13.78 37.19
CA ALA A 191 -9.37 -14.96 36.60
C ALA A 191 -8.71 -16.26 37.11
N ALA A 192 -7.38 -16.29 37.21
CA ALA A 192 -6.64 -17.45 37.72
C ALA A 192 -6.91 -17.72 39.21
N ILE A 193 -7.09 -16.67 40.02
CA ILE A 193 -7.47 -16.80 41.43
C ILE A 193 -8.93 -17.25 41.55
N ALA A 194 -9.83 -16.64 40.78
CA ALA A 194 -11.26 -16.95 40.80
C ALA A 194 -11.56 -18.39 40.32
N SER A 195 -10.77 -18.93 39.38
CA SER A 195 -10.90 -20.32 38.95
C SER A 195 -10.46 -21.34 39.99
N ARG A 196 -9.74 -20.91 41.03
CA ARG A 196 -9.27 -21.81 42.10
C ARG A 196 -10.34 -21.93 43.18
N VAL A 197 -11.02 -23.07 43.20
CA VAL A 197 -11.95 -23.42 44.27
C VAL A 197 -11.17 -23.97 45.45
N VAL A 198 -11.20 -23.26 46.58
CA VAL A 198 -10.64 -23.72 47.86
C VAL A 198 -11.79 -23.84 48.85
N THR A 199 -12.03 -25.05 49.34
CA THR A 199 -13.04 -25.30 50.37
C THR A 199 -12.37 -25.36 51.73
N VAL A 200 -12.89 -24.60 52.68
CA VAL A 200 -12.44 -24.53 54.07
C VAL A 200 -13.45 -25.25 54.93
N VAL A 201 -12.98 -26.20 55.74
CA VAL A 201 -13.80 -26.93 56.72
C VAL A 201 -13.42 -26.43 58.10
N ASN A 202 -14.42 -26.12 58.94
CA ASN A 202 -14.19 -25.72 60.32
C ASN A 202 -13.51 -26.86 61.08
N PRO A 203 -12.39 -26.64 61.81
CA PRO A 203 -11.68 -27.70 62.53
C PRO A 203 -12.51 -28.36 63.63
N ASN A 204 -13.58 -27.73 64.11
CA ASN A 204 -14.50 -28.30 65.09
C ASN A 204 -15.71 -29.02 64.44
N SER A 205 -15.74 -29.15 63.12
CA SER A 205 -16.79 -29.90 62.42
C SER A 205 -16.67 -31.39 62.71
N SER A 206 -17.81 -32.08 62.73
CA SER A 206 -17.87 -33.55 62.81
C SER A 206 -17.60 -34.23 61.45
N LEU A 207 -17.41 -33.46 60.39
CA LEU A 207 -17.18 -33.95 59.02
C LEU A 207 -15.69 -34.27 58.79
N ASP A 208 -15.42 -35.44 58.20
CA ASP A 208 -14.07 -35.81 57.76
C ASP A 208 -13.79 -35.24 56.35
N VAL A 209 -12.67 -34.53 56.20
CA VAL A 209 -12.22 -33.95 54.93
C VAL A 209 -11.89 -35.04 53.91
N ALA A 210 -11.39 -36.20 54.35
CA ALA A 210 -11.07 -37.31 53.46
C ALA A 210 -12.34 -37.94 52.87
N GLU A 211 -13.39 -38.08 53.69
CA GLU A 211 -14.70 -38.58 53.27
C GLU A 211 -15.38 -37.62 52.28
N LEU A 212 -15.32 -36.31 52.57
CA LEU A 212 -15.82 -35.26 51.65
C LEU A 212 -15.09 -35.22 50.31
N ALA A 213 -13.77 -35.47 50.30
CA ALA A 213 -12.97 -35.46 49.08
C ALA A 213 -13.16 -36.73 48.22
N ALA A 214 -13.58 -37.84 48.83
CA ALA A 214 -13.80 -39.12 48.15
C ALA A 214 -15.25 -39.34 47.69
N ALA A 215 -16.18 -38.52 48.17
CA ALA A 215 -17.61 -38.64 47.85
C ALA A 215 -17.91 -38.35 46.38
N GLU A 216 -18.79 -39.14 45.78
CA GLU A 216 -19.27 -38.98 44.42
C GLU A 216 -20.62 -38.26 44.36
N SER A 217 -21.00 -37.78 43.17
CA SER A 217 -22.30 -37.13 42.96
C SER A 217 -23.46 -38.08 43.29
N GLY A 218 -24.19 -37.79 44.37
CA GLY A 218 -25.34 -38.58 44.83
C GLY A 218 -25.12 -39.31 46.16
N ASP A 219 -23.90 -39.26 46.71
CA ASP A 219 -23.60 -39.84 48.01
C ASP A 219 -24.21 -39.03 49.17
N TYR A 220 -24.51 -39.72 50.27
CA TYR A 220 -25.06 -39.13 51.49
C TYR A 220 -23.97 -39.05 52.56
N ILE A 221 -23.73 -37.84 53.07
CA ILE A 221 -22.76 -37.58 54.15
C ILE A 221 -23.47 -36.93 55.34
N TYR A 222 -23.10 -37.30 56.55
CA TYR A 222 -23.68 -36.76 57.79
C TYR A 222 -22.91 -35.52 58.27
N GLY A 223 -23.56 -34.35 58.31
CA GLY A 223 -23.01 -33.16 58.93
C GLY A 223 -23.82 -31.89 58.66
N GLU A 224 -23.38 -30.78 59.25
CA GLU A 224 -24.01 -29.47 59.08
C GLU A 224 -23.38 -28.71 57.90
N PRO A 225 -24.16 -28.30 56.88
CA PRO A 225 -23.63 -27.62 55.69
C PRO A 225 -22.86 -26.33 56.00
N ASP A 226 -23.25 -25.60 57.04
CA ASP A 226 -22.64 -24.31 57.41
C ASP A 226 -21.18 -24.44 57.91
N THR A 227 -20.73 -25.67 58.22
CA THR A 227 -19.36 -25.95 58.67
C THR A 227 -18.35 -26.07 57.52
N ILE A 228 -18.84 -26.09 56.28
CA ILE A 228 -18.05 -26.10 55.05
C ILE A 228 -18.33 -24.78 54.31
N GLN A 229 -17.27 -24.04 53.98
CA GLN A 229 -17.39 -22.82 53.19
C GLN A 229 -16.37 -22.83 52.07
N THR A 230 -16.80 -22.50 50.86
CA THR A 230 -15.86 -22.18 49.78
C THR A 230 -15.33 -20.77 49.98
N LEU A 231 -14.02 -20.60 49.80
CA LEU A 231 -13.39 -19.29 49.86
C LEU A 231 -13.86 -18.46 48.67
N GLY A 232 -14.88 -17.63 48.90
CA GLY A 232 -15.42 -16.72 47.89
C GLY A 232 -14.51 -15.51 47.69
N LEU A 233 -14.26 -15.18 46.42
CA LEU A 233 -13.61 -13.93 46.06
C LEU A 233 -14.67 -12.81 46.01
N ASN A 234 -14.85 -12.10 47.12
CA ASN A 234 -15.84 -11.02 47.27
C ASN A 234 -15.40 -9.70 46.57
N LYS A 235 -14.87 -9.79 45.35
CA LYS A 235 -14.36 -8.67 44.55
C LYS A 235 -14.97 -8.61 43.14
N SER A 236 -16.14 -9.22 42.94
CA SER A 236 -16.85 -9.20 41.65
C SER A 236 -17.16 -7.77 41.17
N GLN A 237 -17.52 -6.86 42.09
CA GLN A 237 -17.80 -5.45 41.76
C GLN A 237 -16.53 -4.70 41.35
N ASP A 238 -15.43 -4.86 42.08
CA ASP A 238 -14.13 -4.27 41.73
C ASP A 238 -13.66 -4.74 40.34
N PHE A 239 -13.84 -6.04 40.06
CA PHE A 239 -13.49 -6.63 38.78
C PHE A 239 -14.33 -6.07 37.62
N ALA A 240 -15.63 -5.82 37.84
CA ALA A 240 -16.49 -5.22 36.84
C ALA A 240 -16.01 -3.81 36.44
N VAL A 241 -15.63 -2.98 37.42
CA VAL A 241 -15.10 -1.64 37.15
C VAL A 241 -13.81 -1.69 36.33
N ILE A 242 -12.88 -2.58 36.67
CA ILE A 242 -11.62 -2.75 35.91
C ILE A 242 -11.91 -3.20 34.48
N LYS A 243 -12.84 -4.15 34.31
CA LYS A 243 -13.24 -4.63 32.98
C LYS A 243 -13.84 -3.51 32.12
N ASP A 244 -14.69 -2.66 32.69
CA ASP A 244 -15.35 -1.57 31.95
C ASP A 244 -14.35 -0.46 31.55
N VAL A 245 -13.44 -0.09 32.45
CA VAL A 245 -12.34 0.85 32.13
C VAL A 245 -11.43 0.27 31.06
N THR A 246 -11.07 -1.02 31.16
CA THR A 246 -10.24 -1.70 30.17
C THR A 246 -10.91 -1.74 28.81
N ALA A 247 -12.21 -2.04 28.75
CA ALA A 247 -12.98 -2.03 27.50
C ALA A 247 -13.04 -0.63 26.87
N THR A 248 -13.10 0.43 27.69
CA THR A 248 -13.07 1.82 27.20
C THR A 248 -11.71 2.18 26.61
N ILE A 249 -10.62 1.80 27.28
CA ILE A 249 -9.25 2.01 26.76
C ILE A 249 -9.04 1.19 25.48
N GLU A 250 -9.47 -0.07 25.47
CA GLU A 250 -9.39 -0.95 24.30
C GLU A 250 -10.15 -0.36 23.09
N ALA A 251 -11.33 0.22 23.31
CA ALA A 251 -12.09 0.89 22.25
C ALA A 251 -11.35 2.11 21.68
N ARG A 252 -10.76 2.95 22.54
CA ARG A 252 -9.93 4.10 22.11
C ARG A 252 -8.70 3.68 21.32
N VAL A 253 -8.02 2.63 21.77
CA VAL A 253 -6.85 2.07 21.05
C VAL A 253 -7.29 1.48 19.70
N LYS A 254 -8.41 0.77 19.64
CA LYS A 254 -8.95 0.23 18.37
C LYS A 254 -9.25 1.33 17.35
N GLU A 255 -9.86 2.43 17.79
CA GLU A 255 -10.12 3.60 16.95
C GLU A 255 -8.80 4.24 16.48
N ALA A 256 -7.84 4.46 17.39
CA ALA A 256 -6.54 5.04 17.08
C ALA A 256 -5.70 4.21 16.09
N PHE A 257 -5.82 2.89 16.11
CA PHE A 257 -5.14 1.97 15.19
C PHE A 257 -5.98 1.60 13.97
N LEU A 258 -7.16 2.22 13.82
CA LEU A 258 -8.08 2.00 12.69
C LEU A 258 -8.39 0.51 12.47
N VAL A 259 -8.59 -0.20 13.58
CA VAL A 259 -8.94 -1.62 13.57
C VAL A 259 -10.41 -1.75 13.20
N ALA A 260 -10.70 -1.60 11.90
CA ALA A 260 -11.99 -2.01 11.35
C ALA A 260 -11.89 -3.45 10.83
N ASN A 261 -13.02 -4.18 10.90
CA ASN A 261 -13.13 -5.51 10.31
C ASN A 261 -13.24 -5.38 8.78
N TYR A 262 -12.12 -5.11 8.12
CA TYR A 262 -12.04 -5.12 6.67
C TYR A 262 -12.10 -6.58 6.16
N ARG A 263 -12.70 -6.78 4.98
CA ARG A 263 -12.64 -8.08 4.30
C ARG A 263 -11.24 -8.28 3.74
N ASP A 264 -10.62 -9.39 4.11
CA ASP A 264 -9.38 -9.88 3.49
C ASP A 264 -9.72 -10.33 2.06
N ALA A 265 -9.65 -9.41 1.11
CA ALA A 265 -9.96 -9.67 -0.29
C ALA A 265 -8.71 -9.43 -1.14
N GLU A 266 -8.31 -10.46 -1.89
CA GLU A 266 -7.19 -10.45 -2.85
C GLU A 266 -7.38 -9.39 -3.96
N ARG A 267 -8.59 -8.85 -4.11
CA ARG A 267 -8.93 -7.74 -5.02
C ARG A 267 -9.81 -6.73 -4.29
N VAL A 268 -9.20 -5.62 -3.88
CA VAL A 268 -9.91 -4.42 -3.42
C VAL A 268 -10.24 -3.53 -4.62
N THR A 269 -11.47 -3.02 -4.66
CA THR A 269 -11.90 -2.08 -5.70
C THR A 269 -11.30 -0.69 -5.45
N ALA A 270 -11.12 0.10 -6.50
CA ALA A 270 -10.57 1.46 -6.38
C ALA A 270 -11.42 2.37 -5.45
N GLU A 271 -12.73 2.12 -5.37
CA GLU A 271 -13.64 2.87 -4.50
C GLU A 271 -13.46 2.51 -3.02
N GLU A 272 -13.20 1.24 -2.70
CA GLU A 272 -12.88 0.80 -1.33
C GLU A 272 -11.56 1.41 -0.87
N ILE A 273 -10.52 1.40 -1.71
CA ILE A 273 -9.23 2.05 -1.40
C ILE A 273 -9.44 3.55 -1.15
N ARG A 274 -10.31 4.22 -1.90
CA ARG A 274 -10.61 5.65 -1.70
C ARG A 274 -11.29 5.89 -0.36
N SER A 275 -12.37 5.18 -0.07
CA SER A 275 -13.08 5.31 1.21
C SER A 275 -12.14 5.01 2.38
N GLN A 276 -11.30 3.99 2.25
CA GLN A 276 -10.27 3.67 3.26
C GLN A 276 -9.24 4.80 3.37
N SER A 277 -8.75 5.35 2.26
CA SER A 277 -7.77 6.44 2.28
C SER A 277 -8.32 7.72 2.90
N GLU A 278 -9.61 8.00 2.72
CA GLU A 278 -10.28 9.13 3.37
C GLU A 278 -10.47 8.90 4.88
N GLU A 279 -10.82 7.69 5.29
CA GLU A 279 -10.87 7.29 6.70
C GLU A 279 -9.47 7.36 7.34
N LEU A 280 -8.43 6.86 6.66
CA LEU A 280 -7.03 6.94 7.07
C LEU A 280 -6.55 8.40 7.17
N GLU A 281 -6.87 9.27 6.22
CA GLU A 281 -6.44 10.67 6.26
C GLU A 281 -7.11 11.43 7.42
N ASN A 282 -8.41 11.19 7.63
CA ASN A 282 -9.16 11.78 8.74
C ASN A 282 -8.69 11.23 10.10
N GLY A 283 -8.41 9.93 10.19
CA GLY A 283 -8.00 9.25 11.42
C GLY A 283 -6.53 9.43 11.80
N LEU A 284 -5.62 9.48 10.81
CA LEU A 284 -4.17 9.62 11.02
C LEU A 284 -3.68 11.08 10.91
N GLY A 285 -4.58 12.06 10.83
CA GLY A 285 -4.27 13.48 10.99
C GLY A 285 -3.21 14.02 10.02
N GLY A 286 -3.21 13.56 8.77
CA GLY A 286 -2.26 14.00 7.74
C GLY A 286 -0.95 13.18 7.65
N THR A 287 -0.79 12.12 8.44
CA THR A 287 0.36 11.21 8.35
C THR A 287 0.43 10.51 6.99
N PHE A 288 -0.72 10.15 6.42
CA PHE A 288 -0.77 9.54 5.08
C PHE A 288 -0.26 10.50 4.00
N SER A 289 -0.62 11.78 4.06
CA SER A 289 -0.04 12.82 3.21
C SER A 289 1.49 12.96 3.36
N VAL A 290 2.03 12.87 4.59
CA VAL A 290 3.49 12.85 4.82
C VAL A 290 4.13 11.63 4.17
N LEU A 291 3.59 10.43 4.37
CA LEU A 291 4.10 9.20 3.77
C LEU A 291 3.98 9.21 2.23
N ALA A 292 2.95 9.85 1.68
CA ALA A 292 2.84 10.03 0.23
C ALA A 292 4.01 10.84 -0.35
N SER A 293 4.51 11.84 0.39
CA SER A 293 5.63 12.69 -0.02
C SER A 293 7.01 12.13 0.35
N GLU A 294 7.19 11.60 1.55
CA GLU A 294 8.49 11.11 2.03
C GLU A 294 8.79 9.64 1.64
N LEU A 295 7.76 8.85 1.33
CA LEU A 295 7.90 7.43 1.01
C LEU A 295 7.46 7.10 -0.42
N GLN A 296 6.19 7.33 -0.77
CA GLN A 296 5.65 6.89 -2.07
C GLN A 296 6.32 7.59 -3.25
N GLN A 297 6.48 8.92 -3.19
CA GLN A 297 7.07 9.70 -4.29
C GLN A 297 8.55 9.34 -4.54
N PRO A 298 9.43 9.24 -3.53
CA PRO A 298 10.81 8.81 -3.73
C PRO A 298 10.95 7.36 -4.22
N ILE A 299 10.10 6.44 -3.75
CA ILE A 299 10.06 5.05 -4.25
C ILE A 299 9.74 5.04 -5.75
N ALA A 300 8.68 5.75 -6.15
CA ALA A 300 8.28 5.83 -7.55
C ALA A 300 9.39 6.43 -8.42
N ALA A 301 10.03 7.52 -7.97
CA ALA A 301 11.15 8.14 -8.68
C ALA A 301 12.33 7.17 -8.86
N ARG A 302 12.70 6.46 -7.80
CA ARG A 302 13.79 5.47 -7.82
C ARG A 302 13.49 4.32 -8.77
N TYR A 303 12.30 3.73 -8.72
CA TYR A 303 11.98 2.59 -9.59
C TYR A 303 11.77 2.97 -11.05
N LEU A 304 11.27 4.18 -11.34
CA LEU A 304 11.29 4.72 -12.71
C LEU A 304 12.72 4.85 -13.24
N TYR A 305 13.65 5.32 -12.41
CA TYR A 305 15.06 5.38 -12.77
C TYR A 305 15.66 3.99 -13.00
N VAL A 306 15.41 3.02 -12.11
CA VAL A 306 15.87 1.63 -12.27
C VAL A 306 15.30 1.00 -13.54
N ALA A 307 14.02 1.24 -13.83
CA ALA A 307 13.37 0.75 -15.05
C ALA A 307 13.99 1.33 -16.33
N ALA A 308 14.31 2.63 -16.32
CA ALA A 308 15.00 3.28 -17.42
C ALA A 308 16.41 2.70 -17.64
N GLN A 309 17.18 2.51 -16.56
CA GLN A 309 18.53 1.93 -16.63
C GLN A 309 18.54 0.50 -17.17
N ARG A 310 17.52 -0.28 -16.80
CA ARG A 310 17.31 -1.66 -17.30
C ARG A 310 16.75 -1.73 -18.71
N LYS A 311 16.43 -0.59 -19.34
CA LYS A 311 15.78 -0.50 -20.65
C LYS A 311 14.46 -1.28 -20.73
N LEU A 312 13.78 -1.43 -19.59
CA LEU A 312 12.48 -2.09 -19.51
C LEU A 312 11.34 -1.15 -19.90
N ILE A 313 11.57 0.16 -19.80
CA ILE A 313 10.65 1.19 -20.25
C ILE A 313 11.25 1.92 -21.46
N PRO A 314 10.43 2.36 -22.43
CA PRO A 314 10.91 3.18 -23.54
C PRO A 314 11.44 4.52 -23.03
N ALA A 315 12.40 5.08 -23.74
CA ALA A 315 12.92 6.41 -23.42
C ALA A 315 11.78 7.44 -23.48
N ILE A 316 11.63 8.22 -22.41
CA ILE A 316 10.67 9.32 -22.40
C ILE A 316 11.17 10.39 -23.38
N PRO A 317 10.34 10.88 -24.32
CA PRO A 317 10.75 11.88 -25.31
C PRO A 317 11.32 13.15 -24.67
N GLU A 318 12.33 13.76 -25.31
CA GLU A 318 12.90 15.02 -24.85
C GLU A 318 11.83 16.11 -24.76
N GLY A 319 11.76 16.79 -23.60
CA GLY A 319 10.76 17.82 -23.32
C GLY A 319 9.57 17.37 -22.47
N ILE A 320 9.35 16.06 -22.30
CA ILE A 320 8.30 15.50 -21.44
C ILE A 320 8.91 15.07 -20.11
N ARG A 321 8.52 15.72 -19.01
CA ARG A 321 8.88 15.29 -17.64
C ARG A 321 7.66 14.67 -16.96
N PRO A 322 7.67 13.37 -16.66
CA PRO A 322 6.56 12.75 -15.96
C PRO A 322 6.43 13.38 -14.56
N LYS A 323 5.26 13.89 -14.23
CA LYS A 323 4.95 14.33 -12.87
C LYS A 323 4.43 13.14 -12.10
N ILE A 324 5.18 12.69 -11.11
CA ILE A 324 4.74 11.64 -10.20
C ILE A 324 3.65 12.21 -9.31
N VAL A 325 2.46 11.62 -9.37
CA VAL A 325 1.32 11.96 -8.51
C VAL A 325 1.11 10.79 -7.54
N THR A 326 1.14 11.07 -6.24
CA THR A 326 0.99 10.09 -5.15
C THR A 326 -0.12 10.49 -4.17
N GLY A 327 -0.44 9.62 -3.20
CA GLY A 327 -1.47 9.85 -2.20
C GLY A 327 -2.89 9.95 -2.76
N LEU A 328 -3.75 10.74 -2.10
CA LEU A 328 -5.15 10.97 -2.49
C LEU A 328 -5.31 11.51 -3.92
N ALA A 329 -4.35 12.31 -4.38
CA ALA A 329 -4.36 12.85 -5.74
C ALA A 329 -4.17 11.76 -6.80
N ALA A 330 -3.44 10.68 -6.50
CA ALA A 330 -3.26 9.54 -7.41
C ALA A 330 -4.56 8.73 -7.57
N LEU A 331 -5.38 8.67 -6.52
CA LEU A 331 -6.74 8.11 -6.54
C LEU A 331 -7.72 8.98 -7.33
N GLY A 332 -7.35 10.24 -7.58
CA GLY A 332 -8.12 11.19 -8.39
C GLY A 332 -8.39 10.73 -9.82
N ARG A 333 -7.62 9.77 -10.37
CA ARG A 333 -7.93 9.12 -11.66
C ARG A 333 -9.25 8.35 -11.62
N ALA A 334 -9.54 7.63 -10.53
CA ALA A 334 -10.85 7.01 -10.33
C ALA A 334 -11.97 8.05 -10.12
N ALA A 335 -11.64 9.21 -9.53
CA ALA A 335 -12.57 10.33 -9.43
C ALA A 335 -12.82 11.00 -10.79
N GLU A 336 -11.84 11.02 -11.70
CA GLU A 336 -12.01 11.52 -13.08
C GLU A 336 -12.96 10.62 -13.87
N VAL A 337 -12.85 9.29 -13.72
CA VAL A 337 -13.83 8.33 -14.24
C VAL A 337 -15.22 8.62 -13.70
N ASN A 338 -15.35 8.76 -12.38
CA ASN A 338 -16.65 9.05 -11.76
C ASN A 338 -17.20 10.39 -12.25
N ARG A 339 -16.37 11.43 -12.40
CA ARG A 339 -16.79 12.72 -12.99
C ARG A 339 -17.23 12.57 -14.45
N LEU A 340 -16.51 11.80 -15.26
CA LEU A 340 -16.87 11.54 -16.66
C LEU A 340 -18.18 10.74 -16.75
N ARG A 341 -18.38 9.77 -15.85
CA ARG A 341 -19.60 8.96 -15.77
C ARG A 341 -20.79 9.77 -15.29
N THR A 342 -20.62 10.59 -14.26
CA THR A 342 -21.64 11.52 -13.76
C THR A 342 -21.95 12.57 -14.82
N PHE A 343 -20.95 13.16 -15.48
CA PHE A 343 -21.15 14.08 -16.60
C PHE A 343 -21.94 13.44 -17.74
N ALA A 344 -21.60 12.21 -18.14
CA ALA A 344 -22.34 11.48 -19.16
C ALA A 344 -23.78 11.20 -18.73
N ALA A 345 -24.00 10.80 -17.47
CA ALA A 345 -25.34 10.57 -16.93
C ALA A 345 -26.18 11.85 -16.92
N ASP A 346 -25.62 12.97 -16.44
CA ASP A 346 -26.26 14.28 -16.39
C ASP A 346 -26.57 14.80 -17.80
N ALA A 347 -25.62 14.66 -18.73
CA ALA A 347 -25.79 15.07 -20.12
C ALA A 347 -26.88 14.24 -20.83
N ILE A 348 -26.96 12.94 -20.56
CA ILE A 348 -28.02 12.07 -21.12
C ILE A 348 -29.40 12.44 -20.56
N GLN A 349 -29.48 12.83 -19.28
CA GLN A 349 -30.74 13.33 -18.69
C GLN A 349 -31.22 14.63 -19.35
N ILE A 350 -30.30 15.52 -19.74
CA ILE A 350 -30.63 16.83 -20.31
C ILE A 350 -30.90 16.75 -21.82
N LEU A 351 -30.07 16.04 -22.58
CA LEU A 351 -30.03 16.11 -24.04
C LEU A 351 -30.72 14.93 -24.74
N THR A 352 -31.13 13.89 -24.00
CA THR A 352 -31.53 12.55 -24.48
C THR A 352 -30.36 11.71 -25.03
N PRO A 353 -30.41 10.36 -24.95
CA PRO A 353 -29.30 9.48 -25.34
C PRO A 353 -28.84 9.65 -26.79
N GLN A 354 -29.77 9.92 -27.71
CA GLN A 354 -29.51 10.01 -29.14
C GLN A 354 -28.73 11.27 -29.53
N VAL A 355 -29.00 12.40 -28.87
CA VAL A 355 -28.28 13.66 -29.11
C VAL A 355 -26.93 13.65 -28.42
N PHE A 356 -26.84 13.03 -27.23
CA PHE A 356 -25.55 12.84 -26.57
C PHE A 356 -24.59 12.00 -27.43
N ALA A 357 -25.08 10.90 -28.00
CA ALA A 357 -24.27 10.04 -28.87
C ALA A 357 -23.81 10.72 -30.18
N SER A 358 -24.54 11.72 -30.68
CA SER A 358 -24.15 12.46 -31.89
C SER A 358 -23.18 13.62 -31.62
N LEU A 359 -23.12 14.12 -30.37
CA LEU A 359 -22.26 15.23 -29.97
C LEU A 359 -20.95 14.76 -29.33
N VAL A 360 -20.88 13.53 -28.83
CA VAL A 360 -19.70 12.98 -28.17
C VAL A 360 -18.84 12.17 -29.14
N ASN A 361 -17.53 12.42 -29.12
CA ASN A 361 -16.56 11.52 -29.75
C ASN A 361 -16.45 10.24 -28.92
N ALA A 362 -17.28 9.24 -29.24
CA ALA A 362 -17.36 7.98 -28.53
C ALA A 362 -16.01 7.22 -28.44
N PRO A 363 -15.20 7.13 -29.52
CA PRO A 363 -13.86 6.54 -29.43
C PRO A 363 -12.95 7.24 -28.40
N ALA A 364 -12.84 8.57 -28.46
CA ALA A 364 -11.98 9.31 -27.53
C ALA A 364 -12.48 9.23 -26.08
N PHE A 365 -13.80 9.21 -25.88
CA PHE A 365 -14.42 9.05 -24.56
C PHE A 365 -14.14 7.66 -23.97
N LEU A 366 -14.31 6.60 -24.75
CA LEU A 366 -14.03 5.23 -24.32
C LEU A 366 -12.54 4.98 -24.09
N SER A 367 -11.65 5.55 -24.92
CA SER A 367 -10.21 5.47 -24.70
C SER A 367 -9.80 6.15 -23.39
N ARG A 368 -10.34 7.33 -23.08
CA ARG A 368 -10.08 7.99 -21.79
C ARG A 368 -10.61 7.20 -20.61
N LEU A 369 -11.85 6.75 -20.69
CA LEU A 369 -12.48 5.98 -19.62
C LEU A 369 -11.75 4.65 -19.39
N GLY A 370 -11.32 3.98 -20.45
CA GLY A 370 -10.52 2.76 -20.38
C GLY A 370 -9.12 2.98 -19.80
N ASN A 371 -8.43 4.05 -20.22
CA ASN A 371 -7.12 4.42 -19.71
C ASN A 371 -7.18 4.73 -18.21
N GLU A 372 -8.19 5.46 -17.77
CA GLU A 372 -8.38 5.79 -16.36
C GLU A 372 -8.82 4.58 -15.52
N HIS A 373 -9.50 3.59 -16.12
CA HIS A 373 -9.81 2.30 -15.49
C HIS A 373 -8.65 1.28 -15.50
N GLY A 374 -7.52 1.60 -16.14
CA GLY A 374 -6.39 0.68 -16.27
C GLY A 374 -6.72 -0.56 -17.11
N VAL A 375 -7.61 -0.43 -18.11
CA VAL A 375 -7.91 -1.53 -19.03
C VAL A 375 -6.77 -1.65 -20.03
N SER A 376 -5.99 -2.72 -19.92
CA SER A 376 -4.94 -3.06 -20.88
C SER A 376 -5.53 -3.37 -22.27
N SER A 377 -4.80 -2.98 -23.32
CA SER A 377 -5.13 -3.31 -24.72
C SER A 377 -6.37 -2.58 -25.29
N LEU A 378 -6.55 -1.31 -24.94
CA LEU A 378 -7.60 -0.46 -25.52
C LEU A 378 -7.56 -0.41 -27.05
N GLU A 379 -6.37 -0.46 -27.64
CA GLU A 379 -6.18 -0.55 -29.10
C GLU A 379 -6.77 -1.83 -29.71
N THR A 380 -6.92 -2.90 -28.94
CA THR A 380 -7.54 -4.16 -29.39
C THR A 380 -9.03 -4.25 -29.08
N LEU A 381 -9.51 -3.44 -28.13
CA LEU A 381 -10.89 -3.46 -27.65
C LEU A 381 -11.76 -2.39 -28.34
N LEU A 382 -11.13 -1.30 -28.78
CA LEU A 382 -11.78 -0.22 -29.52
C LEU A 382 -11.53 -0.39 -31.01
N LYS A 383 -12.59 -0.29 -31.81
CA LYS A 383 -12.47 -0.32 -33.27
C LYS A 383 -11.65 0.89 -33.74
N THR A 384 -10.77 0.68 -34.71
CA THR A 384 -10.02 1.78 -35.34
C THR A 384 -10.96 2.65 -36.19
N GLU A 385 -10.59 3.91 -36.41
CA GLU A 385 -11.36 4.82 -37.26
C GLU A 385 -11.60 4.24 -38.66
N ASP A 386 -10.61 3.53 -39.21
CA ASP A 386 -10.71 2.83 -40.50
C ASP A 386 -11.73 1.67 -40.47
N GLN A 387 -11.78 0.88 -39.40
CA GLN A 387 -12.76 -0.21 -39.27
C GLN A 387 -14.18 0.35 -39.13
N MET A 388 -14.36 1.44 -38.40
CA MET A 388 -15.67 2.08 -38.27
C MET A 388 -16.12 2.74 -39.57
N ALA A 389 -15.21 3.39 -40.31
CA ALA A 389 -15.52 3.98 -41.61
C ALA A 389 -15.94 2.90 -42.63
N GLN A 390 -15.25 1.76 -42.62
CA GLN A 390 -15.56 0.63 -43.50
C GLN A 390 -16.93 0.00 -43.16
N GLU A 391 -17.25 -0.18 -41.88
CA GLU A 391 -18.56 -0.64 -41.43
C GLU A 391 -19.68 0.36 -41.74
N GLN A 392 -19.43 1.66 -41.58
CA GLN A 392 -20.39 2.71 -41.90
C GLN A 392 -20.66 2.79 -43.40
N GLN A 393 -19.62 2.60 -44.22
CA GLN A 393 -19.74 2.52 -45.68
C GLN A 393 -20.48 1.25 -46.11
N GLN A 394 -20.26 0.11 -45.43
CA GLN A 394 -21.03 -1.12 -45.63
C GLN A 394 -22.49 -0.98 -45.20
N ALA A 395 -22.75 -0.31 -44.08
CA ALA A 395 -24.11 -0.07 -43.58
C ALA A 395 -24.88 0.88 -44.49
N MET A 396 -24.24 1.94 -44.99
CA MET A 396 -24.83 2.82 -46.01
C MET A 396 -25.08 2.09 -47.33
N ALA A 397 -24.16 1.22 -47.77
CA ALA A 397 -24.36 0.40 -48.95
C ALA A 397 -25.54 -0.58 -48.77
N GLN A 398 -25.69 -1.19 -47.59
CA GLN A 398 -26.83 -2.05 -47.27
C GLN A 398 -28.15 -1.29 -47.16
N GLN A 399 -28.16 -0.10 -46.56
CA GLN A 399 -29.36 0.75 -46.51
C GLN A 399 -29.76 1.28 -47.88
N ALA A 400 -28.80 1.68 -48.71
CA ALA A 400 -29.06 2.06 -50.10
C ALA A 400 -29.63 0.87 -50.91
N MET A 401 -29.14 -0.34 -50.65
CA MET A 401 -29.62 -1.55 -51.31
C MET A 401 -31.04 -1.95 -50.83
N GLN A 402 -31.36 -1.78 -49.55
CA GLN A 402 -32.70 -1.99 -48.99
C GLN A 402 -33.69 -0.89 -49.40
N ALA A 403 -33.25 0.36 -49.54
CA ALA A 403 -34.10 1.46 -50.02
C ALA A 403 -34.36 1.38 -51.54
N ALA A 404 -33.45 0.77 -52.31
CA ALA A 404 -33.64 0.51 -53.74
C ALA A 404 -34.55 -0.71 -54.01
N THR A 405 -34.79 -1.58 -53.03
CA THR A 405 -35.62 -2.79 -53.22
C THR A 405 -37.09 -2.49 -53.54
N PRO A 406 -37.79 -1.54 -52.88
CA PRO A 406 -39.17 -1.21 -53.26
C PRO A 406 -39.29 -0.44 -54.58
N ALA A 407 -38.28 0.36 -54.98
CA ALA A 407 -38.30 1.10 -56.25
C ALA A 407 -38.16 0.19 -57.49
N ILE A 408 -37.45 -0.94 -57.36
CA ILE A 408 -37.33 -1.94 -58.44
C ILE A 408 -38.62 -2.78 -58.54
N ALA A 409 -39.32 -3.03 -57.42
CA ALA A 409 -40.60 -3.74 -57.41
C ALA A 409 -41.74 -2.92 -58.05
N GLU A 410 -41.81 -1.61 -57.81
CA GLU A 410 -42.80 -0.72 -58.45
C GLU A 410 -42.53 -0.53 -59.96
N ALA A 411 -41.26 -0.42 -60.37
CA ALA A 411 -40.91 -0.33 -61.79
C ALA A 411 -41.19 -1.64 -62.57
N ALA A 412 -41.05 -2.80 -61.93
CA ALA A 412 -41.37 -4.09 -62.54
C ALA A 412 -42.88 -4.34 -62.69
N ILE A 413 -43.72 -3.80 -61.79
CA ILE A 413 -45.19 -3.91 -61.88
C ILE A 413 -45.76 -2.92 -62.91
N GLY A 414 -45.17 -1.71 -63.02
CA GLY A 414 -45.57 -0.71 -64.03
C GLY A 414 -45.22 -1.08 -65.47
N ALA A 415 -44.17 -1.88 -65.69
CA ALA A 415 -43.77 -2.35 -67.02
C ALA A 415 -44.51 -3.62 -67.49
N ALA A 416 -45.22 -4.33 -66.59
CA ALA A 416 -45.96 -5.55 -66.91
C ALA A 416 -47.45 -5.33 -67.21
N THR A 417 -47.95 -4.08 -67.18
CA THR A 417 -49.37 -3.74 -67.43
C THR A 417 -49.62 -2.80 -68.61
N GLN A 418 -48.60 -2.46 -69.39
CA GLN A 418 -48.78 -1.84 -70.71
C GLN A 418 -48.45 -2.85 -71.81
N ASP A 419 -49.42 -3.72 -72.08
CA ASP A 419 -49.46 -4.61 -73.24
C ASP A 419 -49.77 -3.79 -74.51
N PRO A 420 -48.87 -3.71 -75.51
CA PRO A 420 -49.14 -3.03 -76.77
C PRO A 420 -49.57 -4.07 -77.81
N ASN A 421 -50.84 -4.50 -77.77
CA ASN A 421 -51.52 -5.07 -78.94
C ASN A 421 -53.03 -5.22 -78.71
N GLN A 422 -53.80 -4.20 -79.09
CA GLN A 422 -55.08 -4.37 -79.79
C GLN A 422 -55.53 -3.03 -80.39
N GLY A 423 -55.43 -2.94 -81.72
CA GLY A 423 -55.76 -1.75 -82.49
C GLY A 423 -55.50 -1.87 -84.00
N THR A 424 -55.72 -3.05 -84.60
CA THR A 424 -56.45 -3.29 -85.88
C THR A 424 -56.72 -4.77 -86.02
#